data_AF-A0A0E0NVU7-F1
#
_entry.id   AF-A0A0E0NVU7-F1
#
_cell.length_a   1.000
_cell.length_b   1.000
_cell.length_c   1.000
_cell.angle_alpha   90.00
_cell.angle_beta   90.00
_cell.angle_gamma   90.00
#
_symmetry.space_group_name_H-M   'P 1'
#
loop_
_entity.id
_entity.type
_entity.pdbx_description
1 polymer ?
#
loop_
_entity_poly.entity_id
_entity_poly.type
_entity_poly.pdbx_seq_one_letter_code
_entity_poly.pdbx_strand_id
1 'polypeptide(L)'
;MAAAAAGGDGEAAVMRAEVAALRLRVQELERENQRLGKIASRCTCGSSKDDSAASSPVVSESLSSSKQEPQKNVKSHCRGCQVGVVSHCPKRLIALKIMYFGQRFYGFASEAHTEPTVESEIFKALERAKLLVGSRKESCYSRCGRTDKGVSATGQVISLFLRSNIKDAKLDVLDNKSGDFLARSNYDELWAITIKGSAFLWHQVRCMVAVLFLIGQGLETPCIVDSLLDITKTPRKPQYKMASEIPLILRSCLFDEVNFMCSSEASQALIEHLKDEYHQYMLQAAIFCEALSCLCSPEPDPFEPRHKKRNHIPLMSRQTEPSYEERIAKVKTKSAGSV
;
A
#
# COMPACT_ATOMS: atom_id res chain seq x y z
N MET A 1 -22.62 -56.83 -27.02
CA MET A 1 -21.72 -56.75 -25.86
C MET A 1 -21.60 -55.30 -25.47
N ALA A 2 -22.09 -54.97 -24.27
CA ALA A 2 -22.23 -53.63 -23.75
C ALA A 2 -20.95 -53.18 -23.02
N ALA A 3 -20.51 -51.94 -23.25
CA ALA A 3 -19.58 -51.22 -22.38
C ALA A 3 -19.64 -49.71 -22.70
N ALA A 4 -20.54 -48.99 -22.05
CA ALA A 4 -20.50 -47.54 -21.95
C ALA A 4 -21.09 -47.15 -20.57
N ALA A 5 -20.52 -46.09 -19.97
CA ALA A 5 -20.88 -45.45 -18.70
C ALA A 5 -20.19 -45.99 -17.43
N ALA A 6 -18.99 -45.48 -17.13
CA ALA A 6 -18.38 -45.57 -15.79
C ALA A 6 -17.51 -44.34 -15.41
N GLY A 7 -17.69 -43.18 -16.07
CA GLY A 7 -16.84 -42.00 -15.86
C GLY A 7 -17.47 -40.80 -15.17
N GLY A 8 -18.81 -40.72 -15.05
CA GLY A 8 -19.52 -39.52 -14.58
C GLY A 8 -19.82 -39.46 -13.08
N ASP A 9 -19.80 -40.60 -12.37
CA ASP A 9 -20.26 -40.64 -10.98
C ASP A 9 -19.26 -40.10 -9.96
N GLY A 10 -17.96 -40.19 -10.26
CA GLY A 10 -16.89 -39.74 -9.35
C GLY A 10 -16.83 -38.20 -9.24
N GLU A 11 -16.87 -37.50 -10.37
CA GLU A 11 -16.78 -36.04 -10.43
C GLU A 11 -18.05 -35.38 -9.86
N ALA A 12 -19.22 -35.98 -10.13
CA ALA A 12 -20.48 -35.56 -9.54
C ALA A 12 -20.53 -35.82 -8.02
N ALA A 13 -19.88 -36.87 -7.51
CA ALA A 13 -19.78 -37.13 -6.08
C ALA A 13 -18.89 -36.12 -5.35
N VAL A 14 -17.77 -35.73 -5.97
CA VAL A 14 -16.86 -34.69 -5.43
C VAL A 14 -17.57 -33.34 -5.34
N MET A 15 -18.25 -32.92 -6.42
CA MET A 15 -19.03 -31.68 -6.40
C MET A 15 -20.16 -31.70 -5.36
N ARG A 16 -20.85 -32.84 -5.19
CA ARG A 16 -21.89 -32.96 -4.15
C ARG A 16 -21.32 -32.83 -2.73
N ALA A 17 -20.14 -33.38 -2.48
CA ALA A 17 -19.46 -33.26 -1.18
C ALA A 17 -19.02 -31.82 -0.90
N GLU A 18 -18.51 -31.12 -1.90
CA GLU A 18 -18.11 -29.72 -1.78
C GLU A 18 -19.30 -28.79 -1.56
N VAL A 19 -20.40 -28.98 -2.29
CA VAL A 19 -21.65 -28.24 -2.07
C VAL A 19 -22.22 -28.50 -0.67
N ALA A 20 -22.11 -29.73 -0.15
CA ALA A 20 -22.54 -30.05 1.21
C ALA A 20 -21.67 -29.33 2.26
N ALA A 21 -20.35 -29.31 2.07
CA ALA A 21 -19.41 -28.59 2.95
C ALA A 21 -19.69 -27.08 2.97
N LEU A 22 -19.94 -26.48 1.79
CA LEU A 22 -20.29 -25.07 1.67
C LEU A 22 -21.62 -24.74 2.37
N ARG A 23 -22.64 -25.59 2.25
CA ARG A 23 -23.92 -25.41 2.94
C ARG A 23 -23.78 -25.43 4.47
N LEU A 24 -22.95 -26.33 5.00
CA LEU A 24 -22.65 -26.36 6.44
C LEU A 24 -21.96 -25.08 6.92
N ARG A 25 -21.01 -24.56 6.12
CA ARG A 25 -20.31 -23.31 6.45
C ARG A 25 -21.24 -22.10 6.43
N VAL A 26 -22.17 -22.02 5.48
CA VAL A 26 -23.19 -20.95 5.45
C VAL A 26 -24.06 -20.98 6.70
N GLN A 27 -24.56 -22.16 7.10
CA GLN A 27 -25.36 -22.28 8.32
C GLN A 27 -24.58 -21.91 9.59
N GLU A 28 -23.28 -22.18 9.64
CA GLU A 28 -22.41 -21.76 10.74
C GLU A 28 -22.28 -20.24 10.79
N LEU A 29 -22.04 -19.59 9.65
CA LEU A 29 -21.93 -18.14 9.54
C LEU A 29 -23.25 -17.44 9.87
N GLU A 30 -24.39 -18.00 9.45
CA GLU A 30 -25.71 -17.48 9.81
C GLU A 30 -25.96 -17.54 11.33
N ARG A 31 -25.57 -18.64 11.99
CA ARG A 31 -25.62 -18.75 13.46
C ARG A 31 -24.73 -17.71 14.14
N GLU A 32 -23.52 -17.50 13.64
CA GLU A 32 -22.60 -16.52 14.20
C GLU A 32 -23.09 -15.08 14.00
N ASN A 33 -23.66 -14.76 12.83
CA ASN A 33 -24.30 -13.48 12.57
C ASN A 33 -25.50 -13.24 13.49
N GLN A 34 -26.30 -14.26 13.77
CA GLN A 34 -27.39 -14.16 14.73
C GLN A 34 -26.88 -13.93 16.17
N ARG A 35 -25.74 -14.53 16.54
CA ARG A 35 -25.07 -14.31 17.82
C ARG A 35 -24.56 -12.86 17.94
N LEU A 36 -23.90 -12.36 16.90
CA LEU A 36 -23.42 -10.98 16.83
C LEU A 36 -24.57 -9.97 16.82
N GLY A 37 -25.68 -10.26 16.13
CA GLY A 37 -26.89 -9.44 16.16
C GLY A 37 -27.50 -9.32 17.56
N LYS A 38 -27.52 -10.42 18.33
CA LYS A 38 -27.94 -10.39 19.74
C LYS A 38 -27.00 -9.54 20.61
N ILE A 39 -25.69 -9.60 20.36
CA ILE A 39 -24.71 -8.77 21.07
C ILE A 39 -24.90 -7.29 20.73
N ALA A 40 -25.11 -6.96 19.46
CA ALA A 40 -25.39 -5.60 19.01
C ALA A 40 -26.70 -5.06 19.63
N SER A 41 -27.75 -5.88 19.71
CA SER A 41 -29.03 -5.51 20.32
C SER A 41 -28.98 -5.33 21.84
N ARG A 42 -27.92 -5.85 22.49
CA ARG A 42 -27.69 -5.73 23.95
C ARG A 42 -26.81 -4.54 24.32
N CYS A 43 -26.39 -3.75 23.33
CA CYS A 43 -25.57 -2.57 23.53
C CYS A 43 -26.46 -1.36 23.83
N THR A 44 -26.36 -0.80 25.04
CA THR A 44 -27.06 0.42 25.46
C THR A 44 -26.14 1.65 25.35
N CYS A 45 -25.50 1.84 24.20
CA CYS A 45 -24.77 3.08 23.93
C CYS A 45 -25.71 4.11 23.29
N GLY A 46 -26.20 5.04 24.12
CA GLY A 46 -26.65 6.36 23.66
C GLY A 46 -28.17 6.60 23.63
N SER A 47 -28.87 6.40 24.74
CA SER A 47 -30.18 7.04 24.94
C SER A 47 -29.96 8.55 25.15
N SER A 48 -30.10 9.34 24.09
CA SER A 48 -30.29 10.80 24.18
C SER A 48 -31.64 11.06 24.85
N LYS A 49 -31.61 11.65 26.04
CA LYS A 49 -32.79 12.29 26.63
C LYS A 49 -33.06 13.57 25.85
N ASP A 50 -34.07 13.53 24.99
CA ASP A 50 -34.81 14.71 24.57
C ASP A 50 -35.68 15.17 25.74
N ASP A 51 -35.64 16.45 26.09
CA ASP A 51 -36.75 17.12 26.76
C ASP A 51 -36.74 18.60 26.35
N SER A 52 -37.70 18.94 25.50
CA SER A 52 -38.18 20.30 25.25
C SER A 52 -39.67 20.30 25.58
N ALA A 53 -40.12 21.09 26.57
CA ALA A 53 -41.38 21.85 26.52
C ALA A 53 -41.74 22.56 27.84
N ALA A 54 -41.98 23.87 27.68
CA ALA A 54 -43.14 24.62 28.17
C ALA A 54 -43.13 25.36 29.53
N SER A 55 -43.61 26.61 29.40
CA SER A 55 -44.43 27.43 30.30
C SER A 55 -43.74 28.44 31.25
N SER A 56 -43.86 29.72 30.89
CA SER A 56 -43.87 30.88 31.79
C SER A 56 -45.12 30.84 32.71
N PRO A 57 -45.27 31.67 33.78
CA PRO A 57 -45.54 33.12 33.57
C PRO A 57 -45.16 34.10 34.73
N VAL A 58 -45.34 35.41 34.43
CA VAL A 58 -45.75 36.53 35.32
C VAL A 58 -44.66 37.37 36.07
N VAL A 59 -44.35 38.60 35.57
CA VAL A 59 -44.67 39.99 36.11
C VAL A 59 -43.65 40.47 37.18
N SER A 60 -43.11 41.69 37.30
CA SER A 60 -43.41 43.10 36.89
C SER A 60 -42.14 43.98 37.05
N GLU A 61 -42.18 45.15 36.40
CA GLU A 61 -41.60 46.49 36.69
C GLU A 61 -40.95 46.72 38.09
N SER A 62 -39.94 47.57 38.33
CA SER A 62 -39.76 48.97 37.93
C SER A 62 -38.36 49.52 38.29
N LEU A 63 -38.00 50.66 37.69
CA LEU A 63 -36.77 51.46 37.84
C LEU A 63 -36.46 51.96 39.29
N SER A 64 -35.17 52.13 39.60
CA SER A 64 -34.65 53.36 40.22
C SER A 64 -33.12 53.51 40.08
N SER A 65 -32.69 54.67 39.61
CA SER A 65 -31.30 55.12 39.44
C SER A 65 -30.58 55.43 40.75
N SER A 66 -29.28 55.14 40.81
CA SER A 66 -28.27 56.02 41.42
C SER A 66 -26.86 55.70 40.92
N LYS A 67 -26.11 56.77 40.66
CA LYS A 67 -24.81 56.84 39.97
C LYS A 67 -23.66 56.46 40.91
N GLN A 68 -22.59 55.83 40.39
CA GLN A 68 -21.21 56.36 40.48
C GLN A 68 -20.18 55.54 39.67
N GLU A 69 -19.73 56.19 38.59
CA GLU A 69 -18.39 56.30 37.99
C GLU A 69 -17.57 55.11 37.42
N PRO A 70 -16.74 55.39 36.39
CA PRO A 70 -16.43 54.44 35.33
C PRO A 70 -14.97 53.96 35.35
N GLN A 71 -14.73 52.68 35.07
CA GLN A 71 -13.42 52.23 34.62
C GLN A 71 -13.52 51.41 33.33
N LYS A 72 -12.80 51.93 32.34
CA LYS A 72 -12.70 51.51 30.95
C LYS A 72 -12.29 50.05 30.84
N ASN A 73 -12.99 49.27 30.02
CA ASN A 73 -12.30 48.25 29.25
C ASN A 73 -12.83 48.22 27.81
N VAL A 74 -11.97 48.75 26.94
CA VAL A 74 -12.21 49.03 25.53
C VAL A 74 -12.33 47.70 24.80
N LYS A 75 -13.42 47.52 24.04
CA LYS A 75 -13.51 46.52 22.98
C LYS A 75 -12.37 46.75 21.99
N SER A 76 -11.31 45.94 22.06
CA SER A 76 -10.31 45.90 21.00
C SER A 76 -10.83 45.02 19.86
N HIS A 77 -11.44 45.73 18.93
CA HIS A 77 -11.62 45.31 17.57
C HIS A 77 -10.28 44.90 16.95
N CYS A 78 -10.06 43.61 16.69
CA CYS A 78 -8.92 43.17 15.88
C CYS A 78 -9.21 43.45 14.39
N ARG A 79 -8.84 44.65 13.96
CA ARG A 79 -8.71 45.04 12.55
C ARG A 79 -7.35 44.50 12.04
N GLY A 80 -7.36 43.78 10.92
CA GLY A 80 -6.17 43.54 10.10
C GLY A 80 -5.63 42.11 10.11
N CYS A 81 -6.30 41.18 9.43
CA CYS A 81 -5.58 40.04 8.88
C CYS A 81 -4.74 40.58 7.72
N GLN A 82 -3.44 40.83 7.94
CA GLN A 82 -2.53 41.14 6.85
C GLN A 82 -2.54 39.94 5.89
N VAL A 83 -3.03 40.16 4.68
CA VAL A 83 -2.87 39.23 3.56
C VAL A 83 -1.37 39.20 3.25
N GLY A 84 -0.66 38.14 3.65
CA GLY A 84 0.72 37.95 3.21
C GLY A 84 1.68 37.20 4.12
N VAL A 85 1.36 36.96 5.39
CA VAL A 85 2.28 36.25 6.31
C VAL A 85 1.62 34.99 6.87
N VAL A 86 1.85 33.86 6.19
CA VAL A 86 1.21 32.56 6.46
C VAL A 86 1.92 31.77 7.59
N SER A 87 2.88 32.39 8.29
CA SER A 87 3.66 31.75 9.37
C SER A 87 2.88 31.56 10.67
N HIS A 88 1.71 32.19 10.83
CA HIS A 88 0.88 32.12 12.03
C HIS A 88 -0.23 31.04 11.98
N CYS A 89 -0.28 30.24 10.91
CA CYS A 89 -1.27 29.16 10.82
C CYS A 89 -0.92 27.99 11.77
N PRO A 90 -1.91 27.41 12.48
CA PRO A 90 -1.68 26.23 13.30
C PRO A 90 -1.09 25.08 12.47
N LYS A 91 -0.07 24.42 13.02
CA LYS A 91 0.57 23.26 12.42
C LYS A 91 0.34 22.02 13.27
N ARG A 92 0.25 20.86 12.62
CA ARG A 92 0.07 19.56 13.27
C ARG A 92 1.06 18.57 12.65
N LEU A 93 1.73 17.79 13.50
CA LEU A 93 2.45 16.61 13.04
C LEU A 93 1.42 15.56 12.64
N ILE A 94 1.46 15.11 11.39
CA ILE A 94 0.53 14.10 10.89
C ILE A 94 1.31 12.93 10.28
N ALA A 95 0.64 11.78 10.19
CA ALA A 95 1.05 10.67 9.35
C ALA A 95 0.08 10.54 8.16
N LEU A 96 0.63 10.38 6.96
CA LEU A 96 -0.13 10.15 5.74
C LEU A 96 0.15 8.75 5.22
N LYS A 97 -0.92 7.97 5.01
CA LYS A 97 -0.85 6.70 4.29
C LYS A 97 -1.09 6.95 2.80
N ILE A 98 -0.14 6.54 1.98
CA ILE A 98 -0.06 6.90 0.57
C ILE A 98 0.00 5.63 -0.28
N MET A 99 -0.80 5.65 -1.36
CA MET A 99 -0.76 4.67 -2.44
C MET A 99 -0.16 5.32 -3.68
N TYR A 100 0.69 4.59 -4.41
CA TYR A 100 1.25 5.01 -5.69
C TYR A 100 1.66 3.81 -6.55
N PHE A 101 1.58 4.00 -7.87
CA PHE A 101 2.07 3.05 -8.87
C PHE A 101 3.45 3.48 -9.37
N GLY A 102 4.45 2.65 -9.08
CA GLY A 102 5.88 3.02 -9.18
C GLY A 102 6.45 3.10 -10.59
N GLN A 103 5.75 2.54 -11.60
CA GLN A 103 6.30 2.33 -12.95
C GLN A 103 6.84 3.62 -13.61
N ARG A 104 6.24 4.77 -13.31
CA ARG A 104 6.63 6.08 -13.87
C ARG A 104 7.67 6.83 -13.04
N PHE A 105 8.09 6.29 -11.90
CA PHE A 105 8.94 6.99 -10.93
C PHE A 105 10.31 6.34 -10.78
N TYR A 106 11.33 7.17 -10.54
CA TYR A 106 12.69 6.75 -10.19
C TYR A 106 12.82 6.35 -8.72
N GLY A 107 11.77 5.73 -8.18
CA GLY A 107 11.68 5.30 -6.78
C GLY A 107 10.96 6.31 -5.91
N PHE A 108 10.93 6.00 -4.61
CA PHE A 108 10.24 6.86 -3.65
C PHE A 108 11.02 8.13 -3.36
N ALA A 109 12.28 7.99 -2.92
CA ALA A 109 13.08 9.08 -2.40
C ALA A 109 13.60 10.01 -3.51
N SER A 110 13.57 11.32 -3.28
CA SER A 110 14.21 12.31 -4.14
C SER A 110 15.73 12.27 -3.93
N GLU A 111 16.48 12.07 -5.01
CA GLU A 111 17.94 12.13 -5.06
C GLU A 111 18.37 13.10 -6.18
N ALA A 112 19.61 13.61 -6.11
CA ALA A 112 20.08 14.59 -7.09
C ALA A 112 20.09 13.98 -8.51
N HIS A 113 19.39 14.63 -9.44
CA HIS A 113 19.25 14.25 -10.85
C HIS A 113 18.34 13.06 -11.17
N THR A 114 17.57 12.54 -10.21
CA THR A 114 16.58 11.49 -10.45
C THR A 114 15.17 12.04 -10.30
N GLU A 115 14.54 12.43 -11.40
CA GLU A 115 13.16 12.94 -11.43
C GLU A 115 12.39 12.32 -12.62
N PRO A 116 11.09 12.01 -12.47
CA PRO A 116 10.24 12.25 -11.30
C PRO A 116 10.40 11.16 -10.21
N THR A 117 10.30 11.57 -8.93
CA THR A 117 10.20 10.66 -7.76
C THR A 117 8.85 10.82 -7.09
N VAL A 118 8.40 9.79 -6.37
CA VAL A 118 7.11 9.87 -5.66
C VAL A 118 7.16 10.98 -4.61
N GLU A 119 8.27 11.08 -3.89
CA GLU A 119 8.49 12.09 -2.87
C GLU A 119 8.50 13.50 -3.47
N SER A 120 9.13 13.74 -4.62
CA SER A 120 9.11 15.07 -5.23
C SER A 120 7.71 15.50 -5.67
N GLU A 121 6.91 14.60 -6.24
CA GLU A 121 5.53 14.88 -6.61
C GLU A 121 4.64 15.14 -5.38
N ILE A 122 4.84 14.41 -4.27
CA ILE A 122 4.14 14.68 -3.01
C ILE A 122 4.46 16.10 -2.52
N PHE A 123 5.74 16.50 -2.51
CA PHE A 123 6.13 17.84 -2.07
C PHE A 123 5.57 18.93 -3.00
N LYS A 124 5.59 18.73 -4.32
CA LYS A 124 4.95 19.65 -5.29
C LYS A 124 3.45 19.77 -5.03
N ALA A 125 2.75 18.67 -4.74
CA ALA A 125 1.33 18.68 -4.42
C ALA A 125 1.03 19.41 -3.10
N LEU A 126 1.84 19.16 -2.06
CA LEU A 126 1.73 19.86 -0.78
C LEU A 126 2.01 21.36 -0.92
N GLU A 127 3.01 21.77 -1.71
CA GLU A 127 3.29 23.20 -1.98
C GLU A 127 2.13 23.86 -2.71
N ARG A 128 1.59 23.22 -3.76
CA ARG A 128 0.43 23.71 -4.52
C ARG A 128 -0.82 23.85 -3.66
N ALA A 129 -1.08 22.88 -2.79
CA ALA A 129 -2.16 22.93 -1.80
C ALA A 129 -1.89 23.95 -0.68
N LYS A 130 -0.68 24.53 -0.67
CA LYS A 130 -0.14 25.36 0.40
C LYS A 130 -0.11 24.58 1.74
N LEU A 131 -0.03 23.25 1.71
CA LEU A 131 0.17 22.34 2.85
C LEU A 131 1.36 22.72 3.75
N LEU A 132 2.48 23.01 3.10
CA LEU A 132 3.78 23.14 3.75
C LEU A 132 3.90 24.43 4.55
N VAL A 133 4.57 24.30 5.69
CA VAL A 133 5.01 25.42 6.52
C VAL A 133 6.51 25.55 6.34
N GLY A 134 6.94 26.63 5.68
CA GLY A 134 8.36 26.90 5.44
C GLY A 134 9.01 25.92 4.46
N SER A 135 10.30 25.63 4.68
CA SER A 135 11.08 24.76 3.80
C SER A 135 10.86 23.26 4.08
N ARG A 136 11.22 22.40 3.12
CA ARG A 136 11.18 20.94 3.29
C ARG A 136 11.91 20.45 4.56
N LYS A 137 12.99 21.12 4.97
CA LYS A 137 13.76 20.79 6.19
C LYS A 137 12.99 21.11 7.46
N GLU A 138 12.18 22.18 7.46
CA GLU A 138 11.38 22.62 8.62
C GLU A 138 10.14 21.75 8.85
N SER A 139 9.75 20.93 7.87
CA SER A 139 8.59 20.05 7.95
C SER A 139 8.79 18.80 8.84
N CYS A 140 9.98 18.57 9.39
CA CYS A 140 10.34 17.34 10.14
C CYS A 140 9.93 16.06 9.40
N TYR A 141 10.16 16.04 8.09
CA TYR A 141 9.72 14.96 7.22
C TYR A 141 10.46 13.64 7.49
N SER A 142 9.68 12.56 7.64
CA SER A 142 10.15 11.17 7.72
C SER A 142 9.30 10.25 6.86
N ARG A 143 9.83 9.07 6.54
CA ARG A 143 9.23 8.06 5.66
C ARG A 143 9.52 6.67 6.21
N CYS A 144 8.59 5.73 6.05
CA CYS A 144 8.75 4.39 6.60
C CYS A 144 9.65 3.47 5.76
N GLY A 145 9.64 3.62 4.44
CA GLY A 145 10.53 2.86 3.57
C GLY A 145 10.85 3.60 2.28
N ARG A 146 12.06 3.42 1.75
CA ARG A 146 12.34 3.77 0.36
C ARG A 146 11.92 2.61 -0.52
N THR A 147 11.25 2.89 -1.63
CA THR A 147 11.03 1.90 -2.69
C THR A 147 11.94 2.21 -3.86
N ASP A 148 12.48 1.16 -4.49
CA ASP A 148 13.32 1.28 -5.68
C ASP A 148 12.51 1.81 -6.88
N LYS A 149 13.22 2.19 -7.95
CA LYS A 149 12.62 2.53 -9.25
C LYS A 149 11.61 1.46 -9.69
N GLY A 150 10.44 1.90 -10.14
CA GLY A 150 9.38 1.02 -10.66
C GLY A 150 8.52 0.32 -9.59
N VAL A 151 8.95 0.27 -8.33
CA VAL A 151 8.25 -0.43 -7.25
C VAL A 151 7.03 0.37 -6.79
N SER A 152 5.89 -0.30 -6.66
CA SER A 152 4.62 0.32 -6.23
C SER A 152 4.40 0.21 -4.72
N ALA A 153 3.46 0.99 -4.17
CA ALA A 153 3.05 0.87 -2.78
C ALA A 153 1.54 1.13 -2.63
N THR A 154 0.89 0.36 -1.76
CA THR A 154 -0.51 0.60 -1.37
C THR A 154 -0.64 1.14 0.05
N GLY A 155 0.45 1.15 0.81
CA GLY A 155 0.44 1.57 2.21
C GLY A 155 1.78 2.12 2.65
N GLN A 156 2.43 2.93 1.81
CA GLN A 156 3.57 3.74 2.23
C GLN A 156 3.11 4.74 3.28
N VAL A 157 3.96 5.04 4.25
CA VAL A 157 3.64 6.05 5.28
C VAL A 157 4.75 7.08 5.36
N ILE A 158 4.33 8.35 5.40
CA ILE A 158 5.20 9.49 5.70
C ILE A 158 4.67 10.26 6.90
N SER A 159 5.55 10.97 7.58
CA SER A 159 5.17 11.89 8.66
C SER A 159 5.82 13.25 8.46
N LEU A 160 5.07 14.33 8.68
CA LEU A 160 5.55 15.70 8.55
C LEU A 160 4.59 16.70 9.21
N PHE A 161 5.08 17.89 9.51
CA PHE A 161 4.28 19.03 9.94
C PHE A 161 3.59 19.68 8.74
N LEU A 162 2.26 19.74 8.78
CA LEU A 162 1.44 20.47 7.82
C LEU A 162 0.55 21.49 8.53
N ARG A 163 0.05 22.46 7.75
CA ARG A 163 -1.04 23.33 8.23
C ARG A 163 -2.28 22.52 8.52
N SER A 164 -2.93 22.81 9.64
CA SER A 164 -4.14 22.11 10.05
C SER A 164 -5.14 23.09 10.65
N ASN A 165 -6.42 22.91 10.27
CA ASN A 165 -7.55 23.60 10.89
C ASN A 165 -8.37 22.66 11.80
N ILE A 166 -7.85 21.45 12.07
CA ILE A 166 -8.54 20.48 12.91
C ILE A 166 -8.37 20.91 14.37
N LYS A 167 -9.50 21.17 15.02
CA LYS A 167 -9.63 21.24 16.48
C LYS A 167 -9.75 19.80 16.98
N ASP A 168 -9.17 19.46 18.13
CA ASP A 168 -9.14 18.08 18.65
C ASP A 168 -10.56 17.57 19.00
N ALA A 169 -11.30 17.17 17.97
CA ALA A 169 -12.58 16.50 18.07
C ALA A 169 -12.36 15.02 17.76
N LYS A 170 -12.81 14.16 18.68
CA LYS A 170 -12.96 12.72 18.46
C LYS A 170 -13.88 12.57 17.23
N LEU A 171 -13.31 12.14 16.11
CA LEU A 171 -14.02 11.90 14.86
C LEU A 171 -14.00 10.40 14.59
N ASP A 172 -15.14 9.85 14.20
CA ASP A 172 -15.38 8.40 14.17
C ASP A 172 -14.43 7.64 13.24
N VAL A 173 -13.93 6.52 13.78
CA VAL A 173 -13.00 5.60 13.14
C VAL A 173 -13.77 4.74 12.14
N LEU A 174 -13.44 4.85 10.86
CA LEU A 174 -13.84 3.86 9.87
C LEU A 174 -12.75 2.79 9.78
N ASP A 175 -13.03 1.64 10.38
CA ASP A 175 -12.20 0.44 10.26
C ASP A 175 -12.34 -0.11 8.84
N ASN A 176 -11.34 0.15 8.01
CA ASN A 176 -11.25 -0.41 6.67
C ASN A 176 -10.95 -1.91 6.79
N LYS A 177 -12.01 -2.71 6.94
CA LYS A 177 -11.90 -4.16 6.73
C LYS A 177 -11.30 -4.39 5.36
N SER A 178 -10.19 -5.11 5.31
CA SER A 178 -9.61 -5.63 4.09
C SER A 178 -10.65 -6.53 3.42
N GLY A 179 -11.40 -5.98 2.48
CA GLY A 179 -12.27 -6.74 1.61
C GLY A 179 -11.41 -7.65 0.75
N ASP A 180 -11.58 -8.95 0.94
CA ASP A 180 -11.02 -9.96 0.06
C ASP A 180 -11.85 -9.91 -1.24
N PHE A 181 -11.28 -9.32 -2.31
CA PHE A 181 -11.98 -9.17 -3.57
C PHE A 181 -11.04 -9.25 -4.78
N LEU A 182 -11.02 -10.41 -5.42
CA LEU A 182 -11.49 -10.64 -6.80
C LEU A 182 -11.30 -12.13 -7.09
N ALA A 183 -12.39 -12.87 -7.26
CA ALA A 183 -12.36 -14.18 -7.91
C ALA A 183 -11.94 -13.96 -9.37
N ARG A 184 -10.78 -14.51 -9.73
CA ARG A 184 -10.14 -14.33 -11.04
C ARG A 184 -10.78 -15.27 -12.05
N SER A 185 -11.07 -14.78 -13.24
CA SER A 185 -11.39 -15.62 -14.40
C SER A 185 -10.13 -16.33 -14.89
N ASN A 186 -10.24 -17.65 -15.11
CA ASN A 186 -9.19 -18.51 -15.67
C ASN A 186 -8.74 -18.02 -17.04
N TYR A 187 -7.51 -17.50 -17.12
CA TYR A 187 -6.36 -17.94 -17.94
C TYR A 187 -5.13 -17.17 -17.37
N ASP A 188 -4.02 -17.86 -17.10
CA ASP A 188 -2.85 -17.43 -16.29
C ASP A 188 -3.13 -17.09 -14.81
N GLU A 189 -3.08 -18.11 -13.96
CA GLU A 189 -3.06 -17.96 -12.50
C GLU A 189 -1.83 -17.16 -12.07
N LEU A 190 -2.00 -15.89 -11.66
CA LEU A 190 -0.93 -15.18 -10.96
C LEU A 190 -0.94 -15.60 -9.49
N TRP A 191 0.24 -15.91 -9.00
CA TRP A 191 0.49 -16.24 -7.61
C TRP A 191 1.06 -15.02 -6.88
N ALA A 192 0.62 -14.82 -5.63
CA ALA A 192 1.12 -13.77 -4.77
C ALA A 192 1.98 -14.35 -3.64
N ILE A 193 3.17 -13.80 -3.44
CA ILE A 193 4.04 -14.12 -2.30
C ILE A 193 3.98 -12.94 -1.34
N THR A 194 3.52 -13.19 -0.11
CA THR A 194 3.49 -12.18 0.96
C THR A 194 4.67 -12.39 1.89
N ILE A 195 5.53 -11.38 2.02
CA ILE A 195 6.69 -11.40 2.93
C ILE A 195 6.50 -10.30 3.98
N LYS A 196 6.59 -10.69 5.26
CA LYS A 196 6.53 -9.78 6.41
C LYS A 196 7.86 -9.81 7.14
N GLY A 197 8.36 -8.64 7.51
CA GLY A 197 9.61 -8.48 8.25
C GLY A 197 9.64 -7.15 8.99
N SER A 198 10.56 -7.00 9.93
CA SER A 198 10.78 -5.74 10.67
C SER A 198 11.46 -4.68 9.80
N ALA A 199 12.41 -5.11 8.97
CA ALA A 199 13.09 -4.29 7.98
C ALA A 199 13.60 -5.17 6.83
N PHE A 200 13.88 -4.54 5.70
CA PHE A 200 14.48 -5.21 4.54
C PHE A 200 15.74 -4.47 4.09
N LEU A 201 16.78 -5.23 3.76
CA LEU A 201 17.98 -4.73 3.12
C LEU A 201 17.69 -4.38 1.64
N TRP A 202 18.56 -3.55 1.07
CA TRP A 202 18.46 -3.16 -0.33
C TRP A 202 18.41 -4.39 -1.25
N HIS A 203 17.39 -4.43 -2.13
CA HIS A 203 17.07 -5.55 -3.03
C HIS A 203 16.74 -6.90 -2.38
N GLN A 204 16.67 -7.03 -1.05
CA GLN A 204 16.55 -8.32 -0.35
C GLN A 204 15.39 -9.17 -0.88
N VAL A 205 14.18 -8.60 -0.93
CA VAL A 205 12.96 -9.31 -1.37
C VAL A 205 13.09 -9.80 -2.81
N ARG A 206 13.58 -8.95 -3.73
CA ARG A 206 13.76 -9.31 -5.14
C ARG A 206 14.82 -10.39 -5.31
N CYS A 207 15.84 -10.43 -4.44
CA CYS A 207 16.85 -11.47 -4.43
C CYS A 207 16.25 -12.81 -3.98
N MET A 208 15.45 -12.82 -2.92
CA MET A 208 14.75 -14.02 -2.44
C MET A 208 13.87 -14.60 -3.55
N VAL A 209 13.01 -13.77 -4.16
CA VAL A 209 12.09 -14.20 -5.23
C VAL A 209 12.85 -14.69 -6.47
N ALA A 210 14.00 -14.10 -6.81
CA ALA A 210 14.81 -14.56 -7.93
C ALA A 210 15.30 -16.01 -7.74
N VAL A 211 15.75 -16.36 -6.54
CA VAL A 211 16.18 -17.72 -6.22
C VAL A 211 14.99 -18.69 -6.28
N LEU A 212 13.82 -18.29 -5.75
CA LEU A 212 12.60 -19.07 -5.85
C LEU A 212 12.18 -19.32 -7.31
N PHE A 213 12.35 -18.34 -8.21
CA PHE A 213 12.12 -18.55 -9.64
C PHE A 213 13.09 -19.55 -10.27
N LEU A 214 14.35 -19.57 -9.86
CA LEU A 214 15.31 -20.58 -10.34
C LEU A 214 14.92 -21.99 -9.88
N ILE A 215 14.44 -22.12 -8.64
CA ILE A 215 13.93 -23.39 -8.10
C ILE A 215 12.65 -23.81 -8.85
N GLY A 216 11.69 -22.89 -9.02
CA GLY A 216 10.44 -23.17 -9.74
C GLY A 216 10.63 -23.54 -11.22
N GLN A 217 11.71 -23.08 -11.85
CA GLN A 217 12.11 -23.48 -13.20
C GLN A 217 12.89 -24.80 -13.26
N GLY A 218 13.17 -25.44 -12.12
CA GLY A 218 13.99 -26.64 -12.03
C GLY A 218 15.48 -26.43 -12.31
N LEU A 219 15.94 -25.18 -12.27
CA LEU A 219 17.35 -24.83 -12.50
C LEU A 219 18.20 -24.96 -11.23
N GLU A 220 17.57 -24.90 -10.07
CA GLU A 220 18.20 -25.12 -8.76
C GLU A 220 17.31 -26.03 -7.91
N THR A 221 17.90 -26.75 -6.96
CA THR A 221 17.16 -27.55 -5.99
C THR A 221 16.79 -26.72 -4.75
N PRO A 222 15.73 -27.06 -3.99
CA PRO A 222 15.35 -26.31 -2.79
C PRO A 222 16.46 -26.19 -1.73
N CYS A 223 17.36 -27.17 -1.63
CA CYS A 223 18.49 -27.16 -0.69
C CYS A 223 19.54 -26.06 -0.98
N ILE A 224 19.45 -25.39 -2.14
CA ILE A 224 20.28 -24.21 -2.42
C ILE A 224 20.04 -23.11 -1.39
N VAL A 225 18.82 -22.99 -0.85
CA VAL A 225 18.47 -21.95 0.12
C VAL A 225 19.31 -22.10 1.39
N ASP A 226 19.41 -23.32 1.91
CA ASP A 226 20.25 -23.62 3.09
C ASP A 226 21.72 -23.29 2.82
N SER A 227 22.21 -23.63 1.63
CA SER A 227 23.58 -23.35 1.22
C SER A 227 23.87 -21.85 1.12
N LEU A 228 22.91 -21.05 0.65
CA LEU A 228 23.02 -19.59 0.52
C LEU A 228 22.90 -18.86 1.87
N LEU A 229 22.17 -19.43 2.84
CA LEU A 229 22.02 -18.87 4.19
C LEU A 229 23.21 -19.24 5.10
N ASP A 230 23.96 -20.29 4.76
CA ASP A 230 25.18 -20.69 5.46
C ASP A 230 26.36 -19.78 5.07
N ILE A 231 26.71 -18.86 5.98
CA ILE A 231 27.82 -17.91 5.78
C ILE A 231 29.19 -18.56 5.67
N THR A 232 29.35 -19.81 6.13
CA THR A 232 30.62 -20.54 6.01
C THR A 232 30.79 -21.12 4.61
N LYS A 233 29.69 -21.55 3.99
CA LYS A 233 29.67 -22.08 2.61
C LYS A 233 29.56 -20.98 1.57
N THR A 234 28.72 -19.98 1.85
CA THR A 234 28.42 -18.86 0.95
C THR A 234 28.68 -17.53 1.68
N PRO A 235 29.95 -17.15 1.86
CA PRO A 235 30.30 -15.91 2.55
C PRO A 235 29.86 -14.66 1.79
N ARG A 236 29.57 -14.79 0.48
CA ARG A 236 29.18 -13.70 -0.41
C ARG A 236 28.05 -14.14 -1.34
N LYS A 237 27.16 -13.20 -1.63
CA LYS A 237 26.03 -13.40 -2.55
C LYS A 237 26.56 -13.78 -3.95
N PRO A 238 26.13 -14.92 -4.54
CA PRO A 238 26.44 -15.24 -5.93
C PRO A 238 25.68 -14.32 -6.90
N GLN A 239 26.22 -14.13 -8.10
CA GLN A 239 25.61 -13.27 -9.10
C GLN A 239 24.37 -13.93 -9.76
N TYR A 240 23.25 -13.23 -9.74
CA TYR A 240 22.04 -13.61 -10.47
C TYR A 240 21.16 -12.38 -10.74
N LYS A 241 20.38 -12.44 -11.83
CA LYS A 241 19.40 -11.40 -12.15
C LYS A 241 18.31 -11.41 -11.08
N MET A 242 18.06 -10.26 -10.49
CA MET A 242 16.99 -10.09 -9.51
C MET A 242 15.61 -10.20 -10.17
N ALA A 243 14.59 -10.57 -9.40
CA ALA A 243 13.20 -10.57 -9.87
C ALA A 243 12.78 -9.16 -10.31
N SER A 244 11.82 -9.05 -11.22
CA SER A 244 11.29 -7.76 -11.69
C SER A 244 10.82 -6.89 -10.51
N GLU A 245 11.04 -5.58 -10.62
CA GLU A 245 10.53 -4.57 -9.68
C GLU A 245 9.01 -4.35 -9.80
N ILE A 246 8.46 -4.56 -10.99
CA ILE A 246 7.08 -4.22 -11.35
C ILE A 246 6.05 -4.88 -10.41
N PRO A 247 6.13 -6.20 -10.11
CA PRO A 247 5.15 -6.85 -9.22
C PRO A 247 5.43 -6.63 -7.74
N LEU A 248 6.52 -5.94 -7.36
CA LEU A 248 6.82 -5.70 -5.96
C LEU A 248 5.98 -4.53 -5.44
N ILE A 249 5.21 -4.79 -4.38
CA ILE A 249 4.30 -3.81 -3.77
C ILE A 249 4.60 -3.69 -2.28
N LEU A 250 4.93 -2.48 -1.81
CA LEU A 250 4.90 -2.18 -0.38
C LEU A 250 3.43 -2.12 0.08
N ARG A 251 2.96 -3.21 0.67
CA ARG A 251 1.54 -3.38 1.03
C ARG A 251 1.12 -2.51 2.23
N SER A 252 1.86 -2.58 3.32
CA SER A 252 1.52 -1.92 4.59
C SER A 252 2.74 -1.73 5.49
N CYS A 253 2.82 -0.58 6.14
CA CYS A 253 3.66 -0.35 7.31
C CYS A 253 2.82 -0.52 8.58
N LEU A 254 3.33 -1.24 9.59
CA LEU A 254 2.61 -1.55 10.83
C LEU A 254 3.06 -0.62 11.96
N PHE A 255 2.10 -0.16 12.76
CA PHE A 255 2.30 0.71 13.92
C PHE A 255 1.33 0.28 15.02
N ASP A 256 1.76 0.35 16.28
CA ASP A 256 0.93 -0.08 17.41
C ASP A 256 -0.16 0.95 17.76
N GLU A 257 0.14 2.25 17.66
CA GLU A 257 -0.73 3.32 18.16
C GLU A 257 -1.06 4.39 17.09
N VAL A 258 -1.14 4.01 15.80
CA VAL A 258 -1.49 4.94 14.72
C VAL A 258 -2.80 4.54 14.05
N ASN A 259 -3.81 5.38 14.21
CA ASN A 259 -5.10 5.22 13.55
C ASN A 259 -5.15 6.08 12.29
N PHE A 260 -5.18 5.45 11.12
CA PHE A 260 -5.36 6.14 9.85
C PHE A 260 -6.82 6.43 9.60
N MET A 261 -7.12 7.66 9.19
CA MET A 261 -8.46 8.12 8.88
C MET A 261 -8.61 8.36 7.38
N CYS A 262 -9.76 8.02 6.82
CA CYS A 262 -10.15 8.33 5.45
C CYS A 262 -11.65 8.63 5.45
N SER A 263 -12.08 9.74 4.84
CA SER A 263 -13.51 10.02 4.72
C SER A 263 -14.16 9.03 3.76
N SER A 264 -15.46 8.74 3.96
CA SER A 264 -16.21 7.85 3.07
C SER A 264 -16.17 8.34 1.62
N GLU A 265 -16.28 9.65 1.40
CA GLU A 265 -16.21 10.27 0.08
C GLU A 265 -14.84 10.04 -0.59
N ALA A 266 -13.74 10.28 0.13
CA ALA A 266 -12.39 10.08 -0.42
C ALA A 266 -12.10 8.59 -0.69
N SER A 267 -12.57 7.70 0.19
CA SER A 267 -12.44 6.26 -0.01
C SER A 267 -13.22 5.79 -1.23
N GLN A 268 -14.45 6.26 -1.42
CA GLN A 268 -15.29 5.90 -2.56
C GLN A 268 -14.68 6.41 -3.87
N ALA A 269 -14.23 7.66 -3.90
CA ALA A 269 -13.57 8.25 -5.07
C ALA A 269 -12.28 7.47 -5.44
N LEU A 270 -11.51 7.01 -4.45
CA LEU A 270 -10.33 6.17 -4.70
C LEU A 270 -10.71 4.80 -5.28
N ILE A 271 -11.77 4.17 -4.76
CA ILE A 271 -12.26 2.88 -5.27
C ILE A 271 -12.71 3.00 -6.72
N GLU A 272 -13.48 4.04 -7.05
CA GLU A 272 -13.95 4.29 -8.42
C GLU A 272 -12.77 4.53 -9.37
N HIS A 273 -11.81 5.39 -8.99
CA HIS A 273 -10.61 5.62 -9.78
C HIS A 273 -9.83 4.31 -10.05
N LEU A 274 -9.65 3.45 -9.04
CA LEU A 274 -8.95 2.17 -9.20
C LEU A 274 -9.72 1.19 -10.09
N LYS A 275 -11.06 1.19 -10.03
CA LYS A 275 -11.88 0.38 -10.93
C LYS A 275 -11.73 0.84 -12.38
N ASP A 276 -11.74 2.14 -12.62
CA ASP A 276 -11.59 2.70 -13.96
C ASP A 276 -10.22 2.36 -14.57
N GLU A 277 -9.14 2.54 -13.80
CA GLU A 277 -7.78 2.15 -14.21
C GLU A 277 -7.70 0.64 -14.48
N TYR A 278 -8.28 -0.19 -13.61
CA TYR A 278 -8.33 -1.64 -13.81
C TYR A 278 -9.05 -2.00 -15.12
N HIS A 279 -10.23 -1.43 -15.38
CA HIS A 279 -10.96 -1.68 -16.62
C HIS A 279 -10.16 -1.25 -17.85
N GLN A 280 -9.42 -0.13 -17.78
CA GLN A 280 -8.55 0.31 -18.87
C GLN A 280 -7.44 -0.70 -19.16
N TYR A 281 -6.78 -1.23 -18.13
CA TYR A 281 -5.77 -2.28 -18.31
C TYR A 281 -6.37 -3.61 -18.81
N MET A 282 -7.58 -3.96 -18.38
CA MET A 282 -8.30 -5.13 -18.90
C MET A 282 -8.64 -4.98 -20.38
N LEU A 283 -9.08 -3.80 -20.83
CA LEU A 283 -9.30 -3.52 -22.25
C LEU A 283 -8.00 -3.62 -23.05
N GLN A 284 -6.89 -3.08 -22.53
CA GLN A 284 -5.59 -3.21 -23.17
C GLN A 284 -5.16 -4.68 -23.29
N ALA A 285 -5.31 -5.46 -22.21
CA ALA A 285 -5.03 -6.89 -22.22
C ALA A 285 -5.88 -7.62 -23.27
N ALA A 286 -7.18 -7.33 -23.34
CA ALA A 286 -8.08 -7.91 -24.33
C ALA A 286 -7.67 -7.59 -25.78
N ILE A 287 -7.24 -6.35 -26.06
CA ILE A 287 -6.72 -5.97 -27.39
C ILE A 287 -5.49 -6.80 -27.74
N PHE A 288 -4.57 -7.02 -26.79
CA PHE A 288 -3.40 -7.86 -27.03
C PHE A 288 -3.77 -9.34 -27.19
N CYS A 289 -4.75 -9.85 -26.45
CA CYS A 289 -5.26 -11.20 -26.64
C CYS A 289 -5.85 -11.39 -28.05
N GLU A 290 -6.63 -10.42 -28.54
CA GLU A 290 -7.19 -10.44 -29.90
C GLU A 290 -6.08 -10.36 -30.97
N ALA A 291 -5.08 -9.50 -30.73
CA ALA A 291 -3.92 -9.42 -31.63
C ALA A 291 -3.16 -10.75 -31.67
N LEU A 292 -3.00 -11.44 -30.53
CA LEU A 292 -2.36 -12.75 -30.46
C LEU A 292 -3.19 -13.83 -31.17
N SER A 293 -4.52 -13.82 -31.08
CA SER A 293 -5.36 -14.79 -31.81
C SER A 293 -5.32 -14.60 -33.33
N CYS A 294 -5.02 -13.39 -33.81
CA CYS A 294 -4.79 -13.12 -35.23
C CYS A 294 -3.45 -13.66 -35.74
N LEU A 295 -2.50 -13.98 -34.85
CA LEU A 295 -1.23 -14.57 -35.23
C LEU A 295 -1.39 -16.10 -35.30
N CYS A 296 -1.16 -16.69 -36.47
CA CYS A 296 -1.02 -18.15 -36.56
C CYS A 296 0.16 -18.57 -35.67
N SER A 297 -0.07 -19.52 -34.75
CA SER A 297 1.04 -20.20 -34.09
C SER A 297 1.92 -20.82 -35.18
N PRO A 298 3.22 -20.50 -35.26
CA PRO A 298 4.09 -21.23 -36.16
C PRO A 298 3.98 -22.71 -35.80
N GLU A 299 3.64 -23.55 -36.78
CA GLU A 299 3.82 -25.00 -36.65
C GLU A 299 5.25 -25.23 -36.14
N PRO A 300 5.45 -25.98 -35.05
CA PRO A 300 6.78 -26.18 -34.50
C PRO A 300 7.64 -26.84 -35.58
N ASP A 301 8.56 -26.07 -36.18
CA ASP A 301 9.51 -26.60 -37.16
C ASP A 301 10.30 -27.74 -36.48
N PRO A 302 10.19 -29.00 -36.95
CA PRO A 302 10.94 -30.12 -36.39
C PRO A 302 12.46 -29.90 -36.44
N PHE A 303 12.91 -28.98 -37.29
CA PHE A 303 14.31 -28.60 -37.50
C PHE A 303 14.68 -27.26 -36.89
N GLU A 304 13.77 -26.55 -36.22
CA GLU A 304 14.17 -25.35 -35.48
C GLU A 304 15.17 -25.79 -34.41
N PRO A 305 16.39 -25.22 -34.39
CA PRO A 305 17.36 -25.57 -33.38
C PRO A 305 16.75 -25.17 -32.05
N ARG A 306 16.29 -26.17 -31.26
CA ARG A 306 15.79 -26.01 -29.88
C ARG A 306 16.57 -24.87 -29.27
N HIS A 307 15.93 -23.72 -29.05
CA HIS A 307 16.63 -22.51 -28.58
C HIS A 307 17.68 -22.95 -27.58
N LYS A 308 18.97 -22.78 -27.92
CA LYS A 308 20.08 -23.29 -27.10
C LYS A 308 19.70 -22.95 -25.68
N LYS A 309 19.33 -23.95 -24.86
CA LYS A 309 18.99 -23.72 -23.46
C LYS A 309 20.18 -22.93 -22.96
N ARG A 310 19.99 -21.66 -22.59
CA ARG A 310 21.08 -20.85 -22.06
C ARG A 310 21.71 -21.72 -20.99
N ASN A 311 22.99 -22.07 -21.17
CA ASN A 311 23.67 -23.00 -20.27
C ASN A 311 23.53 -22.43 -18.86
N HIS A 312 22.61 -22.99 -18.07
CA HIS A 312 22.39 -22.53 -16.71
C HIS A 312 23.62 -22.91 -15.92
N ILE A 313 24.28 -21.90 -15.37
CA ILE A 313 25.41 -22.08 -14.48
C ILE A 313 24.83 -22.16 -13.05
N PRO A 314 25.01 -23.26 -12.31
CA PRO A 314 24.51 -23.39 -10.95
C PRO A 314 24.98 -22.25 -10.04
N LEU A 315 24.13 -21.75 -9.15
CA LEU A 315 24.41 -20.60 -8.29
C LEU A 315 25.74 -20.70 -7.53
N MET A 316 26.06 -21.89 -7.00
CA MET A 316 27.30 -22.13 -6.24
C MET A 316 28.58 -22.08 -7.09
N SER A 317 28.45 -22.14 -8.42
CA SER A 317 29.60 -22.06 -9.35
C SER A 317 29.82 -20.66 -9.92
N ARG A 318 28.97 -19.68 -9.56
CA ARG A 318 29.04 -18.32 -10.10
C ARG A 318 30.02 -17.46 -9.32
N GLN A 319 30.53 -16.43 -9.99
CA GLN A 319 31.24 -15.35 -9.31
C GLN A 319 30.32 -14.71 -8.26
N THR A 320 30.90 -14.37 -7.11
CA THR A 320 30.21 -13.64 -6.05
C THR A 320 30.34 -12.13 -6.21
N GLU A 321 29.44 -11.39 -5.58
CA GLU A 321 29.53 -9.94 -5.45
C GLU A 321 30.84 -9.51 -4.77
N PRO A 322 31.38 -8.33 -5.11
CA PRO A 322 32.57 -7.81 -4.45
C PRO A 322 32.27 -7.46 -3.00
N SER A 323 33.27 -7.63 -2.13
CA SER A 323 33.21 -7.29 -0.71
C SER A 323 33.02 -5.78 -0.50
N TYR A 324 32.68 -5.41 0.73
CA TYR A 324 32.59 -4.00 1.12
C TYR A 324 33.94 -3.28 0.94
N GLU A 325 35.03 -3.91 1.36
CA GLU A 325 36.40 -3.39 1.23
C GLU A 325 36.78 -3.20 -0.23
N GLU A 326 36.47 -4.18 -1.09
CA GLU A 326 36.69 -4.11 -2.53
C GLU A 326 35.90 -2.96 -3.18
N ARG A 327 34.64 -2.76 -2.75
CA ARG A 327 33.81 -1.63 -3.22
C ARG A 327 34.39 -0.28 -2.79
N ILE A 328 34.83 -0.15 -1.52
CA ILE A 328 35.45 1.08 -1.03
C ILE A 328 36.77 1.37 -1.74
N ALA A 329 37.61 0.36 -1.93
CA ALA A 329 38.87 0.52 -2.65
C ALA A 329 38.61 1.04 -4.08
N LYS A 330 37.59 0.51 -4.76
CA LYS A 330 37.18 0.95 -6.11
C LYS A 330 36.64 2.39 -6.14
N VAL A 331 35.95 2.84 -5.10
CA VAL A 331 35.49 4.24 -4.98
C VAL A 331 36.68 5.17 -4.77
N LYS A 332 37.60 4.80 -3.86
CA LYS A 332 38.81 5.58 -3.57
C LYS A 332 39.72 5.72 -4.78
N THR A 333 39.88 4.67 -5.59
CA THR A 333 40.68 4.73 -6.83
C THR A 333 40.02 5.59 -7.90
N LYS A 334 38.69 5.55 -8.04
CA LYS A 334 37.95 6.45 -8.95
C LYS A 334 38.09 7.93 -8.55
N SER A 335 38.07 8.24 -7.27
CA SER A 335 38.30 9.62 -6.80
C SER A 335 39.75 10.09 -6.96
N ALA A 336 40.72 9.17 -6.94
CA ALA A 336 42.14 9.50 -7.13
C ALA A 336 42.55 9.68 -8.60
N GLY A 337 41.83 9.06 -9.55
CA GLY A 337 42.09 9.18 -10.99
C GLY A 337 41.33 10.31 -11.70
N SER A 338 40.70 11.23 -10.97
CA SER A 338 39.99 12.40 -11.50
C SER A 338 40.60 13.73 -11.04
N VAL A 339 41.89 13.72 -10.66
CA VAL A 339 42.68 14.92 -10.34
C VAL A 339 43.55 15.29 -11.52
#